data_AF-A0A962GG59-F1
#
_entry.id   AF-A0A962GG59-F1
#
_cell.length_a   1.000
_cell.length_b   1.000
_cell.length_c   1.000
_cell.angle_alpha   90.00
_cell.angle_beta   90.00
_cell.angle_gamma   90.00
#
_symmetry.space_group_name_H-M   'P 1'
#
loop_
_entity.id
_entity.type
_entity.pdbx_description
1 polymer ?
#
loop_
_entity_poly.entity_id
_entity_poly.type
_entity_poly.pdbx_seq_one_letter_code
_entity_poly.pdbx_strand_id
1 'polypeptide(L)'
;MSQSAPTKTQRPLSPHLQVYKPQMTSVLSILHRMTGVGLTVGLMLFAWWLVAAAIGPGAYAVFMNFAGSPVGMLLLFGFTLAFFYHLANGIRHLFWDSGLL
;
A
#
# COMPACT_ATOMS: atom_id res chain seq x y z
N MET A 1 10.07 -43.11 -38.03
CA MET A 1 10.96 -42.10 -37.46
C MET A 1 10.16 -40.82 -37.28
N SER A 2 9.60 -40.59 -36.09
CA SER A 2 8.82 -39.38 -35.81
C SER A 2 9.79 -38.27 -35.41
N GLN A 3 9.99 -37.27 -36.26
CA GLN A 3 10.82 -36.11 -35.94
C GLN A 3 10.12 -35.28 -34.85
N SER A 4 10.70 -35.25 -33.66
CA SER A 4 10.29 -34.37 -32.57
C SER A 4 10.64 -32.92 -32.92
N ALA A 5 9.65 -32.02 -32.87
CA ALA A 5 9.83 -30.60 -33.12
C ALA A 5 10.93 -29.98 -32.24
N PRO A 6 11.70 -28.99 -32.75
CA PRO A 6 12.80 -28.40 -32.00
C PRO A 6 12.27 -27.72 -30.73
N THR A 7 12.85 -28.08 -29.58
CA THR A 7 12.56 -27.47 -28.28
C THR A 7 12.87 -25.97 -28.34
N LYS A 8 11.89 -25.12 -28.05
CA LYS A 8 12.02 -23.67 -28.08
C LYS A 8 13.14 -23.23 -27.12
N THR A 9 14.25 -22.74 -27.65
CA THR A 9 15.36 -22.20 -26.83
C THR A 9 14.84 -21.04 -25.98
N GLN A 10 14.87 -21.17 -24.65
CA GLN A 10 14.50 -20.08 -23.76
C GLN A 10 15.61 -19.03 -23.75
N ARG A 11 15.27 -17.82 -24.20
CA ARG A 11 16.20 -16.69 -24.18
C ARG A 11 16.32 -16.15 -22.76
N PRO A 12 17.53 -15.79 -22.30
CA PRO A 12 17.72 -15.24 -20.96
C PRO A 12 17.04 -13.88 -20.83
N LEU A 13 16.51 -13.60 -19.64
CA LEU A 13 15.96 -12.29 -19.28
C LEU A 13 17.11 -11.30 -19.11
N SER A 14 16.95 -10.07 -19.62
CA SER A 14 17.93 -9.02 -19.37
C SER A 14 17.96 -8.64 -17.88
N PRO A 15 19.11 -8.15 -17.37
CA PRO A 15 19.20 -7.61 -16.02
C PRO A 15 18.21 -6.44 -15.83
N HIS A 16 17.56 -6.39 -14.67
CA HIS A 16 16.44 -5.46 -14.41
C HIS A 16 16.61 -4.76 -13.04
N LEU A 17 15.67 -4.93 -12.11
CA LEU A 17 15.54 -4.17 -10.85
C LEU A 17 16.84 -4.07 -10.03
N GLN A 18 17.67 -5.10 -10.06
CA GLN A 18 18.93 -5.15 -9.30
C GLN A 18 20.01 -4.22 -9.86
N VAL A 19 19.94 -3.87 -11.15
CA VAL A 19 20.94 -3.05 -11.84
C VAL A 19 20.42 -1.63 -12.11
N TYR A 20 19.09 -1.44 -12.12
CA TYR A 20 18.49 -0.15 -12.40
C TYR A 20 18.63 0.80 -11.20
N LYS A 21 19.07 2.04 -11.46
CA LYS A 21 19.21 3.06 -10.41
C LYS A 21 17.82 3.57 -9.98
N PRO A 22 17.48 3.55 -8.67
CA PRO A 22 16.20 4.09 -8.20
C PRO A 22 16.05 5.57 -8.56
N GLN A 23 14.96 5.91 -9.26
CA GLN A 23 14.58 7.28 -9.61
C GLN A 23 13.50 7.77 -8.63
N MET A 24 13.52 9.05 -8.28
CA MET A 24 12.55 9.61 -7.32
C MET A 24 11.10 9.34 -7.74
N THR A 25 10.77 9.54 -9.02
CA THR A 25 9.44 9.26 -9.59
C THR A 25 9.04 7.79 -9.49
N SER A 26 9.98 6.87 -9.73
CA SER A 26 9.76 5.43 -9.59
C SER A 26 9.50 5.01 -8.14
N VAL A 27 10.27 5.56 -7.20
CA VAL A 27 10.13 5.30 -5.77
C VAL A 27 8.78 5.82 -5.27
N LEU A 28 8.39 7.04 -5.67
CA LEU A 28 7.09 7.61 -5.33
C LEU A 28 5.94 6.78 -5.92
N SER A 29 6.06 6.27 -7.15
CA SER A 29 5.04 5.39 -7.72
C SER A 29 4.88 4.09 -6.94
N ILE A 30 5.99 3.46 -6.53
CA ILE A 30 5.98 2.22 -5.73
C ILE A 30 5.37 2.50 -4.35
N LEU A 31 5.81 3.58 -3.68
CA LEU A 31 5.27 3.99 -2.39
C LEU A 31 3.76 4.25 -2.47
N HIS A 32 3.26 4.89 -3.53
CA HIS A 32 1.83 5.14 -3.69
C HIS A 32 1.02 3.84 -3.76
N ARG A 33 1.54 2.81 -4.43
CA ARG A 33 0.91 1.49 -4.44
C ARG A 33 0.97 0.82 -3.07
N MET A 34 2.12 0.85 -2.41
CA MET A 34 2.29 0.25 -1.08
C MET A 34 1.38 0.91 -0.04
N THR A 35 1.29 2.25 -0.03
CA THR A 35 0.37 2.94 0.87
C THR A 35 -1.08 2.70 0.53
N GLY A 36 -1.44 2.54 -0.76
CA GLY A 36 -2.79 2.15 -1.16
C GLY A 36 -3.20 0.80 -0.56
N VAL A 37 -2.35 -0.22 -0.66
CA VAL A 37 -2.58 -1.53 -0.04
C VAL A 37 -2.63 -1.43 1.49
N GLY A 38 -1.71 -0.68 2.09
CA GLY A 38 -1.70 -0.45 3.54
C GLY A 38 -2.97 0.23 4.05
N LEU A 39 -3.51 1.20 3.29
CA LEU A 39 -4.76 1.87 3.61
C LEU A 39 -5.97 0.94 3.51
N THR A 40 -5.99 0.01 2.56
CA THR A 40 -7.05 -1.02 2.51
C THR A 40 -7.07 -1.86 3.79
N VAL A 41 -5.90 -2.23 4.30
CA VAL A 41 -5.80 -2.95 5.59
C VAL A 41 -6.21 -2.05 6.76
N GLY A 42 -5.74 -0.80 6.76
CA GLY A 42 -6.11 0.19 7.78
C GLY A 42 -7.60 0.52 7.80
N LEU A 43 -8.31 0.39 6.67
CA LEU A 43 -9.76 0.55 6.62
C LEU A 43 -10.48 -0.48 7.51
N MET A 44 -9.94 -1.69 7.67
CA MET A 44 -10.49 -2.69 8.59
C MET A 44 -10.34 -2.24 10.05
N LEU A 45 -9.19 -1.65 10.41
CA LEU A 45 -8.98 -1.08 11.75
C LEU A 45 -9.93 0.10 12.01
N PHE A 46 -10.12 0.95 11.00
CA PHE A 46 -11.07 2.06 11.06
C PHE A 46 -12.52 1.58 11.20
N ALA A 47 -12.91 0.54 10.46
CA ALA A 47 -14.23 -0.08 10.59
C ALA A 47 -14.42 -0.69 11.99
N TRP A 48 -13.42 -1.36 12.55
CA TRP A 48 -13.47 -1.88 13.92
C TRP A 48 -13.70 -0.75 14.94
N TRP A 49 -13.00 0.38 14.80
CA TRP A 49 -13.22 1.55 15.65
C TRP A 49 -14.67 2.04 15.61
N LEU A 50 -15.23 2.22 14.39
CA LEU A 50 -16.61 2.68 14.22
C LEU A 50 -17.63 1.69 14.80
N VAL A 51 -17.44 0.39 14.57
CA VAL A 51 -18.30 -0.66 15.12
C VAL A 51 -18.21 -0.69 16.65
N ALA A 52 -17.01 -0.59 17.23
CA ALA A 52 -16.83 -0.54 18.67
C ALA A 52 -17.50 0.70 19.29
N ALA A 53 -17.41 1.85 18.62
CA ALA A 53 -18.09 3.07 19.04
C ALA A 53 -19.63 2.93 19.00
N ALA A 54 -20.16 2.20 18.02
CA ALA A 54 -21.60 1.96 17.89
C ALA A 54 -22.15 0.94 18.90
N ILE A 55 -21.37 -0.08 19.29
CA ILE A 55 -21.79 -1.13 20.22
C ILE A 55 -21.92 -0.58 21.66
N GLY A 56 -20.99 0.29 22.07
CA GLY A 56 -21.04 0.95 23.37
C GLY A 56 -19.76 0.80 24.21
N PRO A 57 -19.78 1.24 25.48
CA PRO A 57 -18.58 1.54 26.25
C PRO A 57 -17.62 0.36 26.44
N GLY A 58 -18.14 -0.86 26.66
CA GLY A 58 -17.31 -2.04 26.84
C GLY A 58 -16.51 -2.40 25.58
N ALA A 59 -17.16 -2.42 24.42
CA ALA A 59 -16.49 -2.68 23.14
C ALA A 59 -15.50 -1.57 22.79
N TYR A 60 -15.87 -0.31 23.04
CA TYR A 60 -14.99 0.83 22.83
C TYR A 60 -13.73 0.78 23.70
N ALA A 61 -13.86 0.38 24.97
CA ALA A 61 -12.71 0.21 25.86
C ALA A 61 -11.73 -0.85 25.36
N VAL A 62 -12.23 -1.96 24.79
CA VAL A 62 -11.38 -2.99 24.16
C VAL A 62 -10.59 -2.39 22.99
N PHE A 63 -11.23 -1.62 22.11
CA PHE A 63 -10.54 -0.94 21.02
C PHE A 63 -9.49 0.05 21.55
N MET A 64 -9.84 0.87 22.54
CA MET A 64 -8.94 1.87 23.11
C MET A 64 -7.70 1.23 23.75
N ASN A 65 -7.86 0.09 24.44
CA ASN A 65 -6.73 -0.67 24.98
C ASN A 65 -5.80 -1.20 23.87
N PHE A 66 -6.36 -1.69 22.77
CA PHE A 66 -5.56 -2.10 21.60
C PHE A 66 -4.87 -0.90 20.95
N ALA A 67 -5.61 0.16 20.64
CA ALA A 67 -5.12 1.38 19.99
C ALA A 67 -4.01 2.08 20.80
N GLY A 68 -4.12 2.05 22.13
CA GLY A 68 -3.13 2.58 23.06
C GLY A 68 -1.92 1.66 23.31
N SER A 69 -1.93 0.43 22.81
CA SER A 69 -0.75 -0.44 22.90
C SER A 69 0.36 0.04 21.97
N PRO A 70 1.64 -0.30 22.21
CA PRO A 70 2.74 0.06 21.31
C PRO A 70 2.51 -0.36 19.85
N VAL A 71 1.90 -1.54 19.65
CA VAL A 71 1.53 -2.05 18.31
C VAL A 71 0.41 -1.21 17.72
N GLY A 72 -0.63 -0.91 18.49
CA GLY A 72 -1.73 -0.06 18.05
C GLY A 72 -1.27 1.33 17.63
N MET A 73 -0.41 1.96 18.45
CA MET A 73 0.19 3.26 18.13
C MET A 73 1.05 3.22 16.86
N LEU A 74 1.85 2.17 16.67
CA LEU A 74 2.64 1.99 15.45
C LEU A 74 1.74 1.87 14.21
N LEU A 75 0.66 1.09 14.30
CA LEU A 75 -0.32 0.94 13.22
C LEU A 75 -1.04 2.26 12.92
N LEU A 76 -1.48 2.99 13.94
CA LEU A 76 -2.15 4.28 13.78
C LEU A 76 -1.21 5.33 13.17
N PHE A 77 0.05 5.37 13.61
CA PHE A 77 1.07 6.24 13.04
C PHE A 77 1.33 5.90 11.56
N GLY A 78 1.54 4.62 11.27
CA GLY A 78 1.73 4.14 9.90
C GLY A 78 0.52 4.42 9.00
N PHE A 79 -0.70 4.22 9.51
CA PHE A 79 -1.95 4.53 8.81
C PHE A 79 -2.06 6.03 8.50
N THR A 80 -1.72 6.89 9.46
CA THR A 80 -1.73 8.34 9.31
C THR A 80 -0.74 8.80 8.24
N LEU A 81 0.51 8.31 8.29
CA LEU A 81 1.52 8.61 7.29
C LEU A 81 1.11 8.12 5.89
N ALA A 82 0.61 6.88 5.80
CA ALA A 82 0.15 6.30 4.56
C ALA A 82 -1.00 7.10 3.95
N PHE A 83 -1.94 7.56 4.78
CA PHE A 83 -3.09 8.37 4.35
C PHE A 83 -2.65 9.68 3.72
N PHE A 84 -1.87 10.49 4.44
CA PHE A 84 -1.44 11.79 3.95
C PHE A 84 -0.56 11.67 2.71
N TYR A 85 0.36 10.70 2.70
CA TYR A 85 1.20 10.46 1.54
C TYR A 85 0.37 10.01 0.32
N HIS A 86 -0.53 9.05 0.49
CA HIS A 86 -1.34 8.52 -0.61
C HIS A 86 -2.28 9.59 -1.17
N LEU A 87 -2.90 10.39 -0.31
CA LEU A 87 -3.75 11.51 -0.69
C LEU A 87 -2.96 12.56 -1.48
N ALA A 88 -1.84 13.05 -0.95
CA ALA A 88 -1.03 14.08 -1.61
C ALA A 88 -0.49 13.60 -2.96
N ASN A 89 0.06 12.38 -3.01
CA ASN A 89 0.55 11.81 -4.26
C ASN A 89 -0.59 11.51 -5.24
N GLY A 90 -1.77 11.13 -4.75
CA GLY A 90 -2.99 10.96 -5.55
C GLY A 90 -3.46 12.26 -6.19
N ILE A 91 -3.53 13.36 -5.43
CA ILE A 91 -3.84 14.70 -5.97
C ILE A 91 -2.84 15.09 -7.07
N ARG A 92 -1.55 14.82 -6.84
CA ARG A 92 -0.51 15.05 -7.84
C ARG A 92 -0.75 14.24 -9.12
N HIS A 93 -1.21 13.00 -9.00
CA HIS A 93 -1.60 12.19 -10.17
C HIS A 93 -2.82 12.77 -10.89
N LEU A 94 -3.85 13.19 -10.15
CA LEU A 94 -5.03 13.82 -10.75
C LEU A 94 -4.67 15.10 -11.53
N PHE A 95 -3.72 15.90 -11.04
CA PHE A 95 -3.21 17.04 -11.79
C PHE A 95 -2.52 16.63 -13.10
N TRP A 96 -1.66 15.61 -13.08
CA TRP A 96 -1.06 15.07 -14.31
C TRP A 96 -2.12 14.54 -15.28
N ASP A 97 -3.12 13.81 -14.78
CA ASP A 97 -4.19 13.25 -15.60
C ASP A 97 -5.07 14.36 -16.23
N SER A 98 -5.21 15.50 -15.54
CA SER A 98 -5.90 16.70 -16.03
C SER A 98 -5.04 17.60 -16.94
N GLY A 99 -3.75 17.29 -17.12
CA GLY A 99 -2.81 18.10 -17.90
C GLY A 99 -2.45 19.45 -17.28
N LEU A 100 -2.64 19.61 -15.97
CA LEU A 100 -2.34 20.86 -15.23
C LEU A 100 -0.89 20.95 -14.73
N LEU A 101 -0.13 19.85 -14.85
CA LEU A 101 1.29 19.68 -14.51
C LEU A 101 1.91 18.66 -15.47
#